data_AF-C3YPD6-F1
#
_entry.id   AF-C3YPD6-F1
#
_cell.length_a   1.000
_cell.length_b   1.000
_cell.length_c   1.000
_cell.angle_alpha   90.00
_cell.angle_beta   90.00
_cell.angle_gamma   90.00
#
_symmetry.space_group_name_H-M   'P 1'
#
loop_
_entity.id
_entity.type
_entity.pdbx_description
1 polymer ?
#
loop_
_entity_poly.entity_id
_entity_poly.type
_entity_poly.pdbx_seq_one_letter_code
_entity_poly.pdbx_strand_id
1 'polypeptide(L)' 'MASNAISDITDKALVCQVCLEDFKQPKILPCFHTFCQPCLERLLATDPVGKLSCPTCKQDVQLPLRG' A
#
# COMPACT_ATOMS: atom_id res chain seq x y z
N MET A 1 22.17 -12.72 29.38
CA MET A 1 21.18 -11.73 28.91
C MET A 1 20.71 -12.21 27.54
N ALA A 2 19.58 -12.92 27.49
CA ALA A 2 19.04 -13.44 26.23
C ALA A 2 18.13 -12.37 25.63
N SER A 3 18.63 -11.66 24.61
CA SER A 3 17.86 -10.69 23.86
C SER A 3 16.89 -11.43 22.94
N ASN A 4 15.66 -11.62 23.38
CA ASN A 4 14.59 -12.21 22.58
C ASN A 4 13.94 -11.12 21.71
N ALA A 5 14.68 -10.63 20.71
CA ALA A 5 14.21 -9.61 19.76
C ALA A 5 13.33 -10.20 18.65
N ILE A 6 12.27 -10.94 19.02
CA ILE A 6 11.30 -11.53 18.07
C ILE A 6 9.97 -10.74 18.08
N SER A 7 9.80 -9.80 19.00
CA SER A 7 8.54 -9.07 19.22
C SER A 7 8.23 -7.99 18.18
N ASP A 8 9.23 -7.48 17.45
CA ASP A 8 9.06 -6.29 16.59
C ASP A 8 8.78 -6.59 15.11
N ILE A 9 8.77 -7.87 14.71
CA ILE A 9 8.65 -8.26 13.30
C ILE A 9 7.19 -8.40 12.87
N THR A 10 6.27 -8.68 13.80
CA THR A 10 4.89 -9.05 13.47
C THR A 10 3.96 -7.85 13.28
N ASP A 11 4.28 -6.69 13.86
CA ASP A 11 3.40 -5.51 13.84
C ASP A 11 3.50 -4.69 12.55
N LYS A 12 4.61 -4.82 11.82
CA LYS A 12 4.85 -4.06 10.58
C LYS A 12 4.19 -4.63 9.33
N ALA A 13 3.60 -5.83 9.40
CA ALA A 13 3.08 -6.51 8.22
C ALA A 13 1.64 -6.11 7.83
N LEU A 14 0.88 -5.49 8.74
CA LEU A 14 -0.54 -5.14 8.55
C LEU A 14 -0.81 -3.64 8.44
N VAL A 15 0.26 -2.84 8.35
CA VAL A 15 0.17 -1.38 8.20
C VAL A 15 0.45 -0.95 6.77
N CYS A 16 -0.38 -0.04 6.27
CA CYS A 16 -0.22 0.54 4.96
C CYS A 16 0.98 1.48 4.93
N GLN A 17 1.88 1.26 4.00
CA GLN A 17 3.07 2.09 3.84
C GLN A 17 2.78 3.51 3.30
N VAL A 18 1.51 3.81 2.96
CA VAL A 18 1.07 5.14 2.50
C VAL A 18 0.56 6.00 3.65
N CYS A 19 -0.41 5.50 4.42
CA CYS A 19 -0.97 6.23 5.57
C CYS A 19 -0.32 5.88 6.91
N LEU A 20 0.54 4.86 6.95
CA LEU A 20 1.16 4.33 8.18
C LEU A 20 0.14 3.89 9.24
N GLU A 21 -1.09 3.58 8.82
CA GLU A 21 -2.17 3.02 9.65
C GLU A 21 -2.48 1.59 9.22
N ASP A 22 -3.33 0.90 9.97
CA ASP A 22 -3.89 -0.41 9.62
C ASP A 22 -4.51 -0.41 8.21
N PHE A 23 -4.36 -1.54 7.49
CA PHE A 23 -4.95 -1.70 6.17
C PHE A 23 -6.49 -1.59 6.19
N LYS A 24 -7.01 -0.46 5.71
CA LYS A 24 -8.43 -0.22 5.45
C LYS A 24 -8.75 -0.63 4.02
N GLN A 25 -9.48 -1.74 3.84
CA GLN A 25 -9.79 -2.34 2.54
C GLN A 25 -8.52 -2.58 1.69
N PRO A 26 -7.67 -3.54 2.09
CA PRO A 26 -6.45 -3.86 1.36
C PRO A 26 -6.77 -4.29 -0.07
N LYS A 27 -6.25 -3.54 -1.05
CA LYS A 27 -6.26 -3.93 -2.45
C LYS A 27 -4.85 -4.32 -2.89
N ILE A 28 -4.76 -5.48 -3.52
CA ILE A 28 -3.53 -5.99 -4.12
C ILE A 28 -3.44 -5.44 -5.54
N LEU A 29 -2.35 -4.75 -5.82
CA LEU A 29 -2.04 -4.25 -7.16
C LEU A 29 -1.43 -5.37 -8.02
N PRO A 30 -1.44 -5.25 -9.35
CA PRO A 30 -0.74 -6.17 -10.24
C PRO A 30 0.78 -6.23 -10.02
N CYS A 31 1.35 -5.27 -9.29
CA CYS A 31 2.73 -5.32 -8.80
C CYS A 31 2.90 -6.12 -7.50
N PHE A 32 1.88 -6.86 -7.05
CA PHE A 32 1.84 -7.67 -5.81
C PHE A 32 2.01 -6.89 -4.51
N HIS A 33 1.76 -5.58 -4.52
CA HIS A 33 1.79 -4.75 -3.31
C HIS A 33 0.36 -4.43 -2.84
N THR A 34 0.18 -4.47 -1.52
CA THR A 34 -1.11 -4.22 -0.87
C THR A 34 -1.16 -2.81 -0.30
N PHE A 35 -2.22 -2.07 -0.61
CA PHE A 35 -2.47 -0.73 -0.06
C PHE A 35 -3.94 -0.55 0.31
N CYS A 36 -4.23 0.43 1.17
CA CYS A 36 -5.62 0.80 1.48
C CYS A 36 -6.30 1.35 0.23
N GLN A 37 -7.54 0.93 -0.04
CA GLN A 37 -8.39 1.54 -1.06
C GLN A 37 -8.40 3.08 -1.00
N PRO A 38 -8.63 3.74 0.16
CA PRO A 38 -8.60 5.21 0.23
C PRO A 38 -7.23 5.82 -0.09
N CYS A 39 -6.13 5.11 0.23
CA CYS A 39 -4.79 5.58 -0.14
C CYS A 39 -4.60 5.55 -1.65
N LEU A 40 -5.08 4.50 -2.32
CA LEU A 40 -5.04 4.38 -3.78
C LEU A 40 -5.89 5.46 -4.45
N GLU A 41 -7.11 5.70 -3.96
CA GLU A 41 -7.98 6.77 -4.47
C GLU A 41 -7.34 8.15 -4.31
N ARG A 42 -6.66 8.41 -3.18
CA ARG A 42 -5.97 9.67 -2.93
C ARG A 42 -4.75 9.87 -3.85
N LEU A 43 -4.01 8.80 -4.12
CA LEU A 43 -2.93 8.80 -5.11
C LEU A 43 -3.47 9.09 -6.52
N LEU A 44 -4.52 8.38 -6.94
CA LEU A 44 -5.21 8.63 -8.21
C LEU A 44 -5.78 10.04 -8.33
N ALA A 45 -6.31 10.60 -7.23
CA ALA A 45 -6.85 11.96 -7.21
C ALA A 45 -5.76 13.04 -7.31
N THR A 46 -4.53 12.71 -6.90
CA THR A 46 -3.38 13.62 -6.99
C THR A 46 -2.76 13.59 -8.39
N ASP A 47 -2.86 12.46 -9.10
CA ASP A 47 -2.32 12.28 -10.44
C ASP A 47 -3.34 12.63 -11.55
N PRO A 48 -3.15 13.72 -12.30
CA PRO A 48 -4.11 14.15 -13.33
C PRO A 48 -4.16 13.18 -14.54
N VAL A 49 -3.20 12.27 -14.64
CA VAL A 49 -3.08 11.28 -15.73
C VAL A 49 -3.88 10.01 -15.42
N GLY A 50 -4.45 9.87 -14.21
CA GLY A 50 -5.18 8.66 -13.80
C GLY A 50 -4.27 7.43 -13.68
N LYS A 51 -2.97 7.64 -13.45
CA LYS A 51 -2.00 6.57 -13.23
C LYS A 51 -1.77 6.41 -11.74
N LEU A 52 -1.69 5.16 -11.28
CA LEU A 52 -1.33 4.87 -9.90
C LEU A 52 0.12 4.40 -9.84
N SER A 53 1.01 5.20 -9.24
CA SER A 53 2.37 4.76 -8.95
C SER A 53 2.45 4.00 -7.64
N CYS A 54 2.97 2.77 -7.67
CA CYS A 54 3.22 2.02 -6.45
C CYS A 54 4.34 2.69 -5.62
N PRO A 55 4.13 3.07 -4.36
CA PRO A 55 5.16 3.72 -3.54
C PRO A 55 6.31 2.77 -3.15
N THR A 56 6.10 1.46 -3.17
CA THR A 56 7.12 0.47 -2.79
C THR A 56 8.04 0.11 -3.95
N CYS A 57 7.49 -0.16 -5.13
CA CYS A 57 8.28 -0.57 -6.30
C CYS A 57 8.38 0.48 -7.42
N LYS A 58 7.72 1.64 -7.26
CA LYS A 58 7.61 2.72 -8.26
C LYS A 58 7.04 2.27 -9.60
N GLN A 59 6.33 1.14 -9.61
CA GLN A 59 5.72 0.62 -10.82
C GLN A 59 4.41 1.35 -11.07
N ASP A 60 4.26 1.90 -12.28
CA ASP A 60 2.99 2.41 -12.78
C ASP A 60 2.00 1.26 -12.92
N VAL A 61 0.96 1.34 -12.12
CA VAL A 61 -0.18 0.44 -12.18
C VAL A 61 -1.31 1.20 -12.87
N GLN A 62 -1.70 0.69 -14.03
CA GLN A 62 -2.97 1.06 -14.62
C GLN A 62 -4.04 0.28 -13.87
N LEU A 63 -4.63 0.91 -12.85
CA LEU A 63 -5.88 0.39 -12.30
C LEU A 63 -6.94 0.54 -13.41
N PRO A 64 -7.71 -0.51 -13.73
CA PRO A 64 -8.88 -0.33 -14.55
C PRO A 64 -9.80 0.63 -13.80
N LEU A 65 -9.80 1.89 -14.25
CA LEU A 65 -10.74 2.90 -13.79
C LEU A 65 -12.11 2.40 -14.22
N ARG A 66 -12.88 1.92 -13.24
CA ARG A 66 -14.24 1.37 -13.30
C ARG A 66 -14.29 -0.14 -13.58
N GLY A 67 -15.04 -0.83 -12.73
CA GLY A 67 -15.72 -2.06 -13.12
C GLY A 67 -16.78 -1.79 -14.18
#